data_AF-A0A382MHK8-F1
#
_entry.id   AF-A0A382MHK8-F1
#
_cell.length_a   1.000
_cell.length_b   1.000
_cell.length_c   1.000
_cell.angle_alpha   90.00
_cell.angle_beta   90.00
_cell.angle_gamma   90.00
#
_symmetry.space_group_name_H-M   'P 1'
#
loop_
_entity.id
_entity.type
_entity.pdbx_description
1 polymer ?
#
loop_
_entity_poly.entity_id
_entity_poly.type
_entity_poly.pdbx_seq_one_letter_code
_entity_poly.pdbx_strand_id
1 'polypeptide(L)'
;NHNPTPAVSRMATVAVGESLDLSDSIQHFAGKNGAYYVRQFHRIQSTSRFSLSFNWSGALAGPVWAGARGLWGLFCCLAILELLMLVPLGQGLWSDLGAEERTRVEKLEHNYERMLNKAQKAKDKGKTARAAKLQKNADNLNNAMAKAKLRAQKAENTATVLIIAGLIGLLLVKLFEGAWANIIYEKHYSRWRTNRGTKSGLNWTAAVIAVILVTTVYATTLYRFTATVPPEFLVDFPVEKATYQEPATRWIDTKFDAATIKFGDFFQRIAKGIRIVLEALETMLVDTPWPVVMSVIVITAWRLAGPRVAIFTLAALAYLAVLGYWEKSMSTVALLGTAALICILVGVPLGVWFSRSDRAYSVGRPVLDFMQSMPAFVYLIPVIA
;
A
#
# COMPACT_ATOMS: atom_id res chain seq x y z
N ASN A 1 -8.61 39.23 61.26
CA ASN A 1 -7.32 38.60 60.92
C ASN A 1 -7.46 37.09 60.86
N HIS A 2 -7.94 36.56 59.74
CA HIS A 2 -7.87 35.13 59.43
C HIS A 2 -6.55 34.86 58.70
N ASN A 3 -5.66 34.15 59.39
CA ASN A 3 -4.44 33.61 58.80
C ASN A 3 -4.85 32.42 57.91
N PRO A 4 -4.54 32.40 56.60
CA PRO A 4 -4.92 31.26 55.76
C PRO A 4 -4.18 29.99 56.21
N THR A 5 -4.93 28.90 56.21
CA THR A 5 -4.60 27.58 56.77
C THR A 5 -3.38 26.90 56.10
N PRO A 6 -2.58 26.11 56.85
CA PRO A 6 -1.35 25.45 56.37
C PRO A 6 -1.56 24.30 55.36
N ALA A 7 -2.80 23.93 55.05
CA ALA A 7 -3.12 22.87 54.09
C ALA A 7 -2.97 23.32 52.63
N VAL A 8 -3.33 24.58 52.33
CA VAL A 8 -3.19 25.16 50.98
C VAL A 8 -1.72 25.38 50.64
N SER A 9 -0.90 25.79 51.62
CA SER A 9 0.55 25.93 51.41
C SER A 9 1.20 24.58 51.14
N ARG A 10 0.85 23.51 51.89
CA ARG A 10 1.38 22.15 51.67
C ARG A 10 1.06 21.59 50.28
N MET A 11 -0.20 21.66 49.84
CA MET A 11 -0.58 21.20 48.49
C MET A 11 0.11 22.00 47.38
N ALA A 12 0.23 23.32 47.56
CA ALA A 12 0.99 24.15 46.62
C ALA A 12 2.48 23.76 46.59
N THR A 13 3.12 23.51 47.74
CA THR A 13 4.53 23.04 47.77
C THR A 13 4.73 21.65 47.15
N VAL A 14 3.78 20.72 47.30
CA VAL A 14 3.89 19.37 46.71
C VAL A 14 3.73 19.44 45.18
N ALA A 15 2.73 20.18 44.68
CA ALA A 15 2.55 20.39 43.25
C ALA A 15 3.71 21.17 42.60
N VAL A 16 4.28 22.14 43.31
CA VAL A 16 5.48 22.86 42.88
C VAL A 16 6.71 21.93 42.87
N GLY A 17 6.87 21.06 43.88
CA GLY A 17 7.96 20.08 43.93
C GLY A 17 7.88 19.02 42.82
N GLU A 18 6.69 18.48 42.55
CA GLU A 18 6.48 17.46 41.50
C GLU A 18 6.62 18.05 40.09
N SER A 19 6.22 19.31 39.89
CA SER A 19 6.41 20.02 38.62
C SER A 19 7.87 20.43 38.35
N LEU A 20 8.65 20.72 39.41
CA LEU A 20 10.10 20.93 39.31
C LEU A 20 10.82 19.64 38.92
N ASP A 21 10.51 18.51 39.58
CA ASP A 21 11.08 17.19 39.27
C ASP A 21 10.74 16.71 37.85
N LEU A 22 9.48 16.94 37.41
CA LEU A 22 9.06 16.63 36.05
C LEU A 22 9.80 17.48 35.01
N SER A 23 9.98 18.77 35.28
CA SER A 23 10.65 19.69 34.35
C SER A 23 12.12 19.34 34.17
N ASP A 24 12.81 19.01 35.26
CA ASP A 24 14.22 18.58 35.24
C ASP A 24 14.37 17.24 34.48
N SER A 25 13.44 16.31 34.68
CA SER A 25 13.42 15.03 33.96
C SER A 25 13.22 15.20 32.45
N ILE A 26 12.31 16.10 32.03
CA ILE A 26 12.11 16.42 30.61
C ILE A 26 13.36 17.10 30.03
N GLN A 27 13.99 18.00 30.77
CA GLN A 27 15.19 18.69 30.34
C GLN A 27 16.36 17.72 30.17
N HIS A 28 16.55 16.79 31.10
CA HIS A 28 17.55 15.73 30.98
C HIS A 28 17.27 14.82 29.77
N PHE A 29 16.00 14.49 29.51
CA PHE A 29 15.62 13.68 28.37
C PHE A 29 15.85 14.39 27.03
N ALA A 30 15.38 15.63 26.88
CA ALA A 30 15.44 16.35 25.62
C ALA A 30 16.85 16.88 25.32
N GLY A 31 17.65 17.15 26.35
CA GLY A 31 18.98 17.73 26.24
C GLY A 31 18.92 19.13 25.62
N LYS A 32 19.47 19.28 24.40
CA LYS A 32 19.45 20.56 23.68
C LYS A 32 18.01 20.98 23.37
N ASN A 33 17.68 22.25 23.64
CA ASN A 33 16.32 22.81 23.60
C ASN A 33 15.35 22.24 24.65
N GLY A 34 15.86 21.73 25.79
CA GLY A 34 15.03 21.22 26.89
C GLY A 34 13.92 22.18 27.34
N ALA A 35 14.21 23.47 27.50
CA ALA A 35 13.22 24.48 27.89
C ALA A 35 12.01 24.59 26.94
N TYR A 36 12.21 24.33 25.64
CA TYR A 36 11.09 24.26 24.69
C TYR A 36 10.22 23.03 24.96
N TYR A 37 10.83 21.85 25.09
CA TYR A 37 10.11 20.60 25.29
C TYR A 37 9.43 20.51 26.64
N VAL A 38 10.01 21.10 27.70
CA VAL A 38 9.36 21.28 29.00
C VAL A 38 8.01 21.97 28.81
N ARG A 39 7.98 23.13 28.15
CA ARG A 39 6.72 23.87 27.90
C ARG A 39 5.71 23.08 27.06
N GLN A 40 6.18 22.40 26.01
CA GLN A 40 5.27 21.65 25.13
C GLN A 40 4.72 20.39 25.79
N PHE A 41 5.55 19.63 26.51
CA PHE A 41 5.12 18.40 27.18
C PHE A 41 4.16 18.70 28.33
N HIS A 42 4.41 19.75 29.12
CA HIS A 42 3.46 20.22 30.12
C HIS A 42 2.10 20.54 29.49
N ARG A 43 2.08 21.26 28.36
CA ARG A 43 0.83 21.57 27.64
C ARG A 43 0.11 20.31 27.13
N ILE A 44 0.87 19.31 26.69
CA ILE A 44 0.33 18.03 26.20
C ILE A 44 -0.26 17.22 27.35
N GLN A 45 0.47 17.11 28.47
CA GLN A 45 0.10 16.29 29.62
C GLN A 45 -0.97 16.94 30.50
N SER A 46 -1.09 18.28 30.49
CA SER A 46 -2.10 19.01 31.27
C SER A 46 -3.51 18.95 30.67
N THR A 47 -3.67 18.38 29.48
CA THR A 47 -4.96 18.38 28.75
C THR A 47 -5.45 16.94 28.58
N SER A 48 -6.69 16.64 28.99
CA SER A 48 -7.31 15.31 28.78
C SER A 48 -7.76 15.05 27.34
N ARG A 49 -7.74 16.09 26.49
CA ARG A 49 -8.07 16.07 25.06
C ARG A 49 -6.83 16.39 24.22
N PHE A 50 -6.90 16.12 22.91
CA PHE A 50 -5.84 16.45 21.95
C PHE A 50 -5.42 17.93 22.05
N SER A 51 -4.13 18.19 22.23
CA SER A 51 -3.56 19.53 22.22
C SER A 51 -2.63 19.70 21.00
N LEU A 52 -2.97 20.66 20.15
CA LEU A 52 -2.13 21.00 19.01
C LEU A 52 -0.84 21.66 19.51
N SER A 53 0.31 21.07 19.17
CA SER A 53 1.63 21.62 19.50
C SER A 53 2.51 21.59 18.26
N PHE A 54 2.93 22.77 17.79
CA PHE A 54 3.68 22.89 16.54
C PHE A 54 5.19 22.93 16.80
N ASN A 55 5.93 22.07 16.10
CA ASN A 55 7.38 21.99 16.16
C ASN A 55 8.01 22.37 14.82
N TRP A 56 8.61 23.57 14.77
CA TRP A 56 9.32 24.05 13.58
C TRP A 56 10.53 23.18 13.20
N SER A 57 11.24 22.63 14.18
CA SER A 57 12.36 21.73 13.89
C SER A 57 11.90 20.40 13.31
N GLY A 58 10.74 19.91 13.75
CA GLY A 58 10.08 18.72 13.20
C GLY A 58 9.55 18.98 11.79
N ALA A 59 8.89 20.11 11.56
CA ALA A 59 8.42 20.51 10.24
C ALA A 59 9.57 20.66 9.24
N LEU A 60 10.62 21.43 9.57
CA LEU A 60 11.67 21.73 8.59
C LEU A 60 12.53 20.50 8.29
N ALA A 61 13.03 19.82 9.33
CA ALA A 61 13.94 18.70 9.16
C ALA A 61 13.23 17.33 9.02
N GLY A 62 11.90 17.26 9.17
CA GLY A 62 11.06 16.10 8.86
C GLY A 62 11.65 14.75 9.31
N PRO A 63 12.00 13.86 8.37
CA PRO A 63 12.59 12.56 8.69
C PRO A 63 13.92 12.70 9.45
N VAL A 64 14.80 13.63 9.07
CA VAL A 64 16.10 13.84 9.74
C VAL A 64 15.90 14.20 11.22
N TRP A 65 14.89 15.01 11.54
CA TRP A 65 14.55 15.32 12.93
C TRP A 65 14.18 14.08 13.74
N ALA A 66 13.42 13.14 13.14
CA ALA A 66 13.00 11.89 13.76
C ALA A 66 14.20 10.95 13.94
N GLY A 67 15.05 10.79 12.92
CA GLY A 67 16.27 9.98 12.97
C GLY A 67 17.25 10.48 14.04
N ALA A 68 17.46 11.79 14.13
CA ALA A 68 18.31 12.42 15.13
C ALA A 68 17.85 12.17 16.59
N ARG A 69 16.55 11.87 16.79
CA ARG A 69 15.95 11.55 18.10
C ARG A 69 15.75 10.04 18.32
N GLY A 70 16.25 9.20 17.43
CA GLY A 70 16.13 7.74 17.52
C GLY A 70 14.76 7.18 17.16
N LEU A 71 13.89 7.99 16.54
CA LEU A 71 12.54 7.60 16.12
C LEU A 71 12.55 7.01 14.70
N TRP A 72 13.26 5.89 14.49
CA TRP A 72 13.50 5.31 13.16
C TRP A 72 12.23 4.86 12.42
N GLY A 73 11.21 4.37 13.13
CA GLY A 73 9.91 4.07 12.51
C GLY A 73 9.25 5.32 11.93
N LEU A 74 9.29 6.44 12.66
CA LEU A 74 8.77 7.72 12.18
C LEU A 74 9.61 8.28 11.03
N PHE A 75 10.95 8.15 11.11
CA PHE A 75 11.86 8.52 10.02
C PHE A 75 11.43 7.88 8.70
N CYS A 76 11.19 6.56 8.67
CA CYS A 76 10.81 5.88 7.44
C CYS A 76 9.46 6.37 6.89
N CYS A 77 8.45 6.52 7.76
CA CYS A 77 7.13 6.99 7.34
C CYS A 77 7.17 8.41 6.77
N LEU A 78 7.86 9.34 7.46
CA LEU A 78 8.02 10.72 7.00
C LEU A 78 8.82 10.78 5.69
N ALA A 79 9.90 10.00 5.60
CA ALA A 79 10.72 9.96 4.39
C ALA A 79 9.92 9.51 3.16
N ILE A 80 9.08 8.48 3.30
CA ILE A 80 8.20 8.02 2.22
C ILE A 80 7.18 9.11 1.86
N LEU A 81 6.57 9.73 2.85
CA LEU A 81 5.48 10.70 2.68
C LEU A 81 5.97 12.01 2.03
N GLU A 82 7.16 12.49 2.38
CA GLU A 82 7.84 13.57 1.65
C GLU A 82 8.18 13.15 0.21
N LEU A 83 8.72 11.95 0.01
CA LEU A 83 9.13 11.46 -1.30
C LEU A 83 7.94 11.39 -2.27
N LEU A 84 6.76 10.98 -1.79
CA LEU A 84 5.51 10.98 -2.57
C LEU A 84 5.14 12.36 -3.12
N MET A 85 5.56 13.45 -2.45
CA MET A 85 5.32 14.83 -2.90
C MET A 85 6.48 15.37 -3.73
N LEU A 86 7.71 14.98 -3.40
CA LEU A 86 8.92 15.42 -4.10
C LEU A 86 9.05 14.81 -5.50
N VAL A 87 8.54 13.58 -5.74
CA VAL A 87 8.61 12.95 -7.07
C VAL A 87 7.75 13.69 -8.10
N PRO A 88 6.44 13.94 -7.88
CA PRO A 88 5.64 14.76 -8.80
C PRO A 88 6.21 16.16 -9.00
N LEU A 89 6.67 16.79 -7.91
CA LEU A 89 7.29 18.10 -7.97
C LEU A 89 8.54 18.09 -8.85
N GLY A 90 9.41 17.09 -8.66
CA GLY A 90 10.63 16.92 -9.45
C GLY A 90 10.33 16.61 -10.91
N GLN A 91 9.33 15.76 -11.18
CA GLN A 91 8.86 15.47 -12.54
C GLN A 91 8.37 16.74 -13.24
N GLY A 92 7.55 17.54 -12.56
CA GLY A 92 7.05 18.78 -13.15
C GLY A 92 8.15 19.83 -13.38
N LEU A 93 9.15 19.93 -12.50
CA LEU A 93 10.23 20.93 -12.59
C LEU A 93 11.35 20.54 -13.56
N TRP A 94 11.73 19.27 -13.59
CA TRP A 94 12.96 18.81 -14.25
C TRP A 94 12.72 17.83 -15.41
N SER A 95 11.54 17.20 -15.51
CA SER A 95 11.26 16.27 -16.62
C SER A 95 10.70 17.01 -17.82
N ASP A 96 11.21 16.70 -19.01
CA ASP A 96 10.66 17.21 -20.27
C ASP A 96 9.52 16.32 -20.78
N LEU A 97 8.36 16.40 -20.10
CA LEU A 97 7.17 15.60 -20.39
C LEU A 97 6.63 15.77 -21.83
N GLY A 98 6.97 16.88 -22.50
CA GLY A 98 6.52 17.21 -23.85
C GLY A 98 7.53 16.93 -24.97
N ALA A 99 8.79 16.60 -24.64
CA ALA A 99 9.88 16.42 -25.62
C ALA A 99 9.53 15.45 -26.74
N GLU A 100 9.06 14.25 -26.40
CA GLU A 100 8.81 13.19 -27.37
C GLU A 100 7.74 13.60 -28.39
N GLU A 101 6.65 14.23 -27.92
CA GLU A 101 5.59 14.71 -28.80
C GLU A 101 6.04 15.93 -29.63
N ARG A 102 6.92 16.80 -29.13
CA ARG A 102 7.54 17.88 -29.94
C ARG A 102 8.43 17.33 -31.05
N THR A 103 9.31 16.37 -30.75
CA THR A 103 10.14 15.70 -31.77
C THR A 103 9.26 14.94 -32.78
N ARG A 104 8.13 14.38 -32.35
CA ARG A 104 7.15 13.75 -33.24
C ARG A 104 6.49 14.78 -34.16
N VAL A 105 6.11 15.95 -33.64
CA VAL A 105 5.56 17.06 -34.42
C VAL A 105 6.55 17.50 -35.49
N GLU A 106 7.82 17.70 -35.16
CA GLU A 106 8.88 18.06 -36.12
C GLU A 106 9.02 17.02 -37.25
N LYS A 107 9.03 15.73 -36.91
CA LYS A 107 9.07 14.63 -37.90
C LYS A 107 7.83 14.64 -38.80
N LEU A 108 6.65 14.92 -38.26
CA LEU A 108 5.40 15.00 -39.03
C LEU A 108 5.38 16.23 -39.93
N GLU A 109 5.86 17.37 -39.46
CA GLU A 109 5.97 18.62 -40.20
C GLU A 109 6.90 18.48 -41.40
N HIS A 110 8.09 17.91 -41.20
CA HIS A 110 9.02 17.64 -42.30
C HIS A 110 8.41 16.73 -43.38
N ASN A 111 7.67 15.69 -42.97
CA ASN A 111 6.99 14.80 -43.92
C ASN A 111 5.80 15.46 -44.63
N TYR A 112 5.08 16.34 -43.93
CA TYR A 112 3.98 17.13 -44.47
C TYR A 112 4.47 18.06 -45.60
N GLU A 113 5.51 18.84 -45.36
CA GLU A 113 6.12 19.72 -46.36
C GLU A 113 6.62 18.94 -47.59
N ARG A 114 7.24 17.78 -47.35
CA ARG A 114 7.69 16.88 -48.43
C ARG A 114 6.52 16.41 -49.30
N MET A 115 5.36 16.14 -48.72
CA MET A 115 4.17 15.74 -49.47
C MET A 115 3.57 16.90 -50.26
N LEU A 116 3.51 18.11 -49.69
CA LEU A 116 3.06 19.32 -50.39
C LEU A 116 3.95 19.64 -51.60
N ASN A 117 5.27 19.61 -51.42
CA ASN A 117 6.22 19.85 -52.51
C ASN A 117 6.08 18.82 -53.64
N LYS A 118 5.81 17.54 -53.32
CA LYS A 118 5.53 16.51 -54.32
C LYS A 118 4.18 16.70 -55.01
N ALA A 119 3.16 17.14 -54.27
CA ALA A 119 1.84 17.43 -54.82
C ALA A 119 1.92 18.60 -55.82
N GLN A 120 2.65 19.67 -55.47
CA GLN A 120 2.85 20.82 -56.35
C GLN A 120 3.58 20.42 -57.64
N LYS A 121 4.71 19.72 -57.54
CA LYS A 121 5.44 19.20 -58.71
C LYS A 121 4.59 18.25 -59.59
N ALA A 122 3.59 17.58 -59.03
CA ALA A 122 2.66 16.74 -59.79
C ALA A 122 1.57 17.57 -60.51
N LYS A 123 1.11 18.68 -59.91
CA LYS A 123 0.22 19.66 -60.56
C LYS A 123 0.91 20.34 -61.73
N ASP A 124 2.15 20.79 -61.54
CA ASP A 124 2.95 21.46 -62.58
C ASP A 124 3.20 20.55 -63.80
N LYS A 125 3.14 19.22 -63.62
CA LYS A 125 3.27 18.21 -64.69
C LYS A 125 1.93 17.72 -65.25
N GLY A 126 0.81 18.37 -64.93
CA GLY A 126 -0.53 18.01 -65.41
C GLY A 126 -1.12 16.71 -64.84
N LYS A 127 -0.51 16.10 -63.81
CA LYS A 127 -0.95 14.82 -63.22
C LYS A 127 -1.93 15.05 -62.04
N THR A 128 -3.14 15.54 -62.35
CA THR A 128 -4.16 15.96 -61.38
C THR A 128 -4.56 14.88 -60.37
N ALA A 129 -4.81 13.64 -60.80
CA ALA A 129 -5.20 12.55 -59.90
C ALA A 129 -4.11 12.18 -58.86
N ARG A 130 -2.83 12.22 -59.28
CA ARG A 130 -1.69 11.94 -58.39
C ARG A 130 -1.46 13.09 -57.40
N ALA A 131 -1.65 14.34 -57.85
CA ALA A 131 -1.59 15.51 -56.99
C ALA A 131 -2.67 15.46 -55.90
N ALA A 132 -3.92 15.09 -56.24
CA ALA A 132 -5.02 14.97 -55.28
C ALA A 132 -4.73 13.92 -54.20
N LYS A 133 -4.16 12.76 -54.57
CA LYS A 133 -3.78 11.71 -53.59
C LYS A 133 -2.68 12.18 -52.64
N LEU A 134 -1.66 12.89 -53.15
CA LEU A 134 -0.58 13.44 -52.32
C LEU A 134 -1.07 14.54 -51.39
N GLN A 135 -2.02 15.36 -51.85
CA GLN A 135 -2.65 16.39 -51.04
C GLN A 135 -3.48 15.77 -49.90
N LYS A 136 -4.28 14.73 -50.17
CA LYS A 136 -5.00 13.96 -49.14
C LYS A 136 -4.06 13.33 -48.10
N ASN A 137 -2.89 12.83 -48.53
CA ASN A 137 -1.88 12.32 -47.61
C ASN A 137 -1.28 13.44 -46.74
N ALA A 138 -1.05 14.63 -47.31
CA ALA A 138 -0.63 15.80 -46.55
C ALA A 138 -1.69 16.21 -45.52
N ASP A 139 -2.98 16.21 -45.89
CA ASP A 139 -4.07 16.53 -44.96
C ASP A 139 -4.14 15.53 -43.79
N ASN A 140 -3.93 14.25 -44.05
CA ASN A 140 -3.84 13.22 -43.00
C ASN A 140 -2.66 13.48 -42.04
N LEU A 141 -1.50 13.88 -42.57
CA LEU A 141 -0.34 14.24 -41.76
C LEU A 141 -0.58 15.50 -40.94
N ASN A 142 -1.26 16.50 -41.50
CA ASN A 142 -1.66 17.71 -40.79
C ASN A 142 -2.60 17.40 -39.61
N ASN A 143 -3.59 16.53 -39.83
CA ASN A 143 -4.49 16.07 -38.76
C ASN A 143 -3.74 15.29 -37.67
N ALA A 144 -2.76 14.47 -38.04
CA ALA A 144 -1.90 13.77 -37.07
C ALA A 144 -1.02 14.74 -36.29
N MET A 145 -0.49 15.78 -36.94
CA MET A 145 0.31 16.83 -36.33
C MET A 145 -0.51 17.66 -35.34
N ALA A 146 -1.74 18.06 -35.70
CA ALA A 146 -2.65 18.76 -34.80
C ALA A 146 -2.94 17.95 -33.51
N LYS A 147 -3.14 16.64 -33.65
CA LYS A 147 -3.30 15.72 -32.50
C LYS A 147 -2.02 15.63 -31.65
N ALA A 148 -0.84 15.56 -32.27
CA ALA A 148 0.44 15.51 -31.57
C ALA A 148 0.73 16.84 -30.84
N LYS A 149 0.47 18.00 -31.46
CA LYS A 149 0.56 19.33 -30.83
C LYS A 149 -0.35 19.43 -29.59
N LEU A 150 -1.59 18.94 -29.69
CA LEU A 150 -2.52 18.91 -28.56
C LEU A 150 -2.03 17.98 -27.42
N ARG A 151 -1.36 16.87 -27.75
CA ARG A 151 -0.75 15.99 -26.73
C ARG A 151 0.45 16.64 -26.05
N ALA A 152 1.33 17.30 -26.82
CA ALA A 152 2.44 18.08 -26.26
C ALA A 152 1.94 19.15 -25.29
N GLN A 153 0.90 19.90 -25.67
CA GLN A 153 0.30 20.92 -24.80
C GLN A 153 -0.36 20.32 -23.56
N LYS A 154 -1.02 19.15 -23.67
CA LYS A 154 -1.54 18.42 -22.50
C LYS A 154 -0.42 17.96 -21.57
N ALA A 155 0.72 17.53 -22.11
CA ALA A 155 1.88 17.12 -21.31
C ALA A 155 2.49 18.31 -20.56
N GLU A 156 2.59 19.48 -21.19
CA GLU A 156 3.02 20.74 -20.55
C GLU A 156 2.06 21.19 -19.43
N ASN A 157 0.75 21.11 -19.67
CA ASN A 157 -0.25 21.37 -18.64
C ASN A 157 -0.14 20.37 -17.47
N THR A 158 0.18 19.11 -17.78
CA THR A 158 0.40 18.08 -16.75
C THR A 158 1.59 18.42 -15.87
N ALA A 159 2.69 18.94 -16.44
CA ALA A 159 3.85 19.39 -15.66
C ALA A 159 3.46 20.47 -14.64
N THR A 160 2.66 21.46 -15.08
CA THR A 160 2.17 22.54 -14.19
C THR A 160 1.32 21.99 -13.05
N VAL A 161 0.42 21.05 -13.33
CA VAL A 161 -0.41 20.39 -12.32
C VAL A 161 0.44 19.62 -11.32
N LEU A 162 1.46 18.88 -11.79
CA LEU A 162 2.37 18.13 -10.92
C LEU A 162 3.18 19.05 -9.99
N ILE A 163 3.65 20.20 -10.48
CA ILE A 163 4.36 21.19 -9.65
C ILE A 163 3.44 21.70 -8.54
N ILE A 164 2.23 22.16 -8.89
CA ILE A 164 1.29 22.75 -7.93
C ILE A 164 0.86 21.70 -6.90
N ALA A 165 0.48 20.50 -7.36
CA ALA A 165 0.08 19.40 -6.48
C ALA A 165 1.24 18.98 -5.56
N GLY A 166 2.46 18.88 -6.10
CA GLY A 166 3.66 18.54 -5.34
C GLY A 166 4.01 19.59 -4.28
N LEU A 167 3.92 20.89 -4.60
CA LEU A 167 4.18 21.99 -3.65
C LEU A 167 3.12 22.05 -2.54
N ILE A 168 1.84 22.02 -2.90
CA ILE A 168 0.74 22.04 -1.91
C ILE A 168 0.83 20.80 -1.03
N GLY A 169 1.02 19.64 -1.63
CA GLY A 169 1.19 18.38 -0.92
C GLY A 169 2.37 18.43 0.04
N LEU A 170 3.55 18.87 -0.40
CA LEU A 170 4.74 19.00 0.45
C LEU A 170 4.50 19.98 1.61
N LEU A 171 3.81 21.09 1.39
CA LEU A 171 3.47 22.02 2.46
C LEU A 171 2.54 21.37 3.50
N LEU A 172 1.54 20.62 3.07
CA LEU A 172 0.65 19.88 3.97
C LEU A 172 1.41 18.82 4.77
N VAL A 173 2.34 18.09 4.12
CA VAL A 173 3.26 17.17 4.79
C VAL A 173 4.06 17.88 5.88
N LYS A 174 4.66 19.03 5.56
CA LYS A 174 5.48 19.81 6.50
C LYS A 174 4.68 20.32 7.69
N LEU A 175 3.44 20.74 7.46
CA LEU A 175 2.52 21.13 8.53
C LEU A 175 2.15 19.94 9.42
N PHE A 176 1.89 18.77 8.83
CA PHE A 176 1.61 17.55 9.55
C PHE A 176 2.80 17.12 10.42
N GLU A 177 4.01 17.11 9.86
CA GLU A 177 5.26 16.81 10.58
C GLU A 177 5.43 17.72 11.80
N GLY A 178 5.25 19.03 11.62
CA GLY A 178 5.33 20.00 12.69
C GLY A 178 4.29 19.78 13.80
N ALA A 179 3.05 19.49 13.42
CA ALA A 179 1.95 19.31 14.37
C ALA A 179 2.04 18.00 15.18
N TRP A 180 2.60 16.93 14.60
CA TRP A 180 2.70 15.62 15.27
C TRP A 180 4.02 15.38 16.00
N ALA A 181 5.10 16.08 15.65
CA ALA A 181 6.44 15.87 16.18
C ALA A 181 6.48 15.87 17.72
N ASN A 182 5.89 16.88 18.37
CA ASN A 182 5.92 16.99 19.84
C ASN A 182 5.13 15.88 20.52
N ILE A 183 3.96 15.51 19.98
CA ILE A 183 3.11 14.45 20.52
C ILE A 183 3.84 13.10 20.47
N ILE A 184 4.52 12.81 19.37
CA ILE A 184 5.27 11.55 19.23
C ILE A 184 6.51 11.56 20.13
N TYR A 185 7.19 12.70 20.27
CA TYR A 185 8.35 12.80 21.15
C TYR A 185 7.99 12.73 22.63
N GLU A 186 6.82 13.24 23.02
CA GLU A 186 6.27 13.07 24.38
C GLU A 186 6.00 11.58 24.68
N LYS A 187 5.39 10.84 23.76
CA LYS A 187 5.21 9.38 23.92
C LYS A 187 6.54 8.64 24.01
N HIS A 188 7.58 9.14 23.34
CA HIS A 188 8.93 8.61 23.45
C HIS A 188 9.53 8.88 24.82
N TYR A 189 9.34 10.09 25.36
CA TYR A 189 9.71 10.45 26.73
C TYR A 189 8.99 9.59 27.77
N SER A 190 7.68 9.38 27.63
CA SER A 190 6.91 8.53 28.55
C SER A 190 7.42 7.09 28.58
N ARG A 191 7.81 6.52 27.41
CA ARG A 191 8.48 5.21 27.35
C ARG A 191 9.86 5.24 27.98
N TRP A 192 10.61 6.33 27.81
CA TRP A 192 11.92 6.51 28.42
C TRP A 192 11.87 6.60 29.95
N ARG A 193 10.81 7.19 30.52
CA ARG A 193 10.59 7.22 31.96
C ARG A 193 10.44 5.81 32.54
N THR A 194 9.74 4.92 31.84
CA THR A 194 9.55 3.51 32.26
C THR A 194 10.77 2.66 31.94
N ASN A 195 11.48 2.91 30.83
CA ASN A 195 12.68 2.19 30.42
C ASN A 195 13.81 3.14 30.01
N ARG A 196 14.75 3.37 30.94
CA ARG A 196 15.91 4.26 30.78
C ARG A 196 16.91 3.80 29.72
N GLY A 197 16.79 2.57 29.21
CA GLY A 197 17.62 2.06 28.11
C GLY A 197 17.25 2.61 26.72
N THR A 198 16.13 3.33 26.60
CA THR A 198 15.75 3.98 25.34
C THR A 198 16.60 5.24 25.09
N LYS A 199 16.88 5.55 23.82
CA LYS A 199 17.73 6.71 23.48
C LYS A 199 17.02 8.03 23.82
N SER A 200 17.70 8.90 24.55
CA SER A 200 17.27 10.26 24.88
C SER A 200 18.10 11.30 24.12
N GLY A 201 17.56 12.52 24.01
CA GLY A 201 18.24 13.68 23.45
C GLY A 201 18.44 13.63 21.94
N LEU A 202 19.37 14.46 21.48
CA LEU A 202 19.80 14.53 20.09
C LEU A 202 21.06 13.68 19.90
N ASN A 203 20.97 12.68 19.04
CA ASN A 203 22.12 11.88 18.64
C ASN A 203 22.64 12.35 17.28
N TRP A 204 23.83 12.96 17.28
CA TRP A 204 24.47 13.49 16.08
C TRP A 204 24.87 12.41 15.07
N THR A 205 25.30 11.23 15.51
CA THR A 205 25.65 10.15 14.57
C THR A 205 24.39 9.65 13.85
N ALA A 206 23.29 9.50 14.58
CA ALA A 206 22.00 9.16 13.99
C ALA A 206 21.49 10.27 13.05
N ALA A 207 21.71 11.54 13.38
CA ALA A 207 21.37 12.67 12.50
C ALA A 207 22.14 12.63 11.18
N VAL A 208 23.46 12.39 11.24
CA VAL A 208 24.30 12.27 10.03
C VAL A 208 23.86 11.08 9.16
N ILE A 209 23.62 9.92 9.77
CA ILE A 209 23.10 8.75 9.05
C ILE A 209 21.75 9.06 8.40
N ALA A 210 20.84 9.71 9.13
CA ALA A 210 19.53 10.10 8.62
C ALA A 210 19.64 11.07 7.42
N VAL A 211 20.54 12.04 7.48
CA VAL A 211 20.83 12.94 6.35
C VAL A 211 21.35 12.16 5.15
N ILE A 212 22.37 11.31 5.34
CA ILE A 212 22.94 10.50 4.26
C ILE A 212 21.87 9.63 3.60
N LEU A 213 21.03 8.96 4.39
CA LEU A 213 19.95 8.12 3.89
C LEU A 213 18.92 8.94 3.11
N VAL A 214 18.41 10.03 3.69
CA VAL A 214 17.42 10.89 3.03
C VAL A 214 17.97 11.46 1.74
N THR A 215 19.18 12.03 1.77
CA THR A 215 19.81 12.60 0.57
C THR A 215 20.04 11.54 -0.49
N THR A 216 20.55 10.36 -0.14
CA THR A 216 20.82 9.28 -1.10
C THR A 216 19.52 8.77 -1.72
N VAL A 217 18.51 8.47 -0.89
CA VAL A 217 17.21 7.95 -1.34
C VAL A 217 16.50 8.99 -2.19
N TYR A 218 16.46 10.25 -1.77
CA TYR A 218 15.76 11.30 -2.50
C TYR A 218 16.49 11.59 -3.81
N ALA A 219 17.82 11.75 -3.80
CA ALA A 219 18.59 12.02 -5.00
C ALA A 219 18.45 10.90 -6.04
N THR A 220 18.64 9.64 -5.64
CA THR A 220 18.53 8.50 -6.56
C THR A 220 17.10 8.33 -7.10
N THR A 221 16.10 8.55 -6.25
CA THR A 221 14.70 8.42 -6.66
C THR A 221 14.26 9.56 -7.57
N LEU A 222 14.56 10.81 -7.22
CA LEU A 222 14.29 11.96 -8.07
C LEU A 222 15.00 11.78 -9.41
N TYR A 223 16.30 11.45 -9.40
CA TYR A 223 17.06 11.25 -10.63
C TYR A 223 16.44 10.17 -11.52
N ARG A 224 16.03 9.03 -10.95
CA ARG A 224 15.31 7.97 -11.70
C ARG A 224 14.04 8.50 -12.38
N PHE A 225 13.27 9.35 -11.71
CA PHE A 225 11.97 9.81 -12.19
C PHE A 225 12.02 11.11 -13.00
N THR A 226 13.13 11.85 -12.99
CA THR A 226 13.29 13.11 -13.71
C THR A 226 14.27 13.02 -14.88
N ALA A 227 15.21 12.07 -14.86
CA ALA A 227 16.13 11.86 -15.97
C ALA A 227 15.37 11.34 -17.21
N THR A 228 15.71 11.87 -18.38
CA THR A 228 15.15 11.44 -19.66
C THR A 228 15.63 10.04 -20.07
N VAL A 229 16.87 9.69 -19.72
CA VAL A 229 17.45 8.36 -19.93
C VAL A 229 18.27 8.00 -18.67
N PRO A 230 17.63 7.44 -17.63
CA PRO A 230 18.36 6.97 -16.46
C PRO A 230 19.28 5.79 -16.80
N PRO A 231 20.46 5.68 -16.15
CA PRO A 231 21.35 4.52 -16.28
C PRO A 231 20.63 3.20 -15.97
N GLU A 232 20.92 2.17 -16.76
CA GLU A 232 20.29 0.85 -16.65
C GLU A 232 20.40 0.26 -15.24
N PHE A 233 21.55 0.38 -14.57
CA PHE A 233 21.76 -0.13 -13.20
C PHE A 233 20.86 0.50 -12.12
N LEU A 234 20.26 1.68 -12.38
CA LEU A 234 19.32 2.33 -11.47
C LEU A 234 17.87 1.93 -11.72
N VAL A 235 17.58 1.43 -12.92
CA VAL A 235 16.23 1.02 -13.34
C VAL A 235 16.06 -0.48 -13.18
N ASP A 236 17.03 -1.22 -13.71
CA ASP A 236 17.05 -2.67 -13.75
C ASP A 236 18.04 -3.20 -12.71
N PHE A 237 17.57 -4.20 -11.98
CA PHE A 237 18.42 -4.90 -11.03
C PHE A 237 19.50 -5.67 -11.82
N PRO A 238 20.79 -5.58 -11.45
CA PRO A 238 21.90 -6.13 -12.23
C PRO A 238 22.04 -7.65 -12.04
N VAL A 239 20.97 -8.39 -12.35
CA VAL A 239 20.97 -9.84 -12.40
C VAL A 239 20.33 -10.29 -13.70
N GLU A 240 21.10 -11.06 -14.46
CA GLU A 240 20.61 -11.72 -15.66
C GLU A 240 19.58 -12.79 -15.27
N LYS A 241 18.31 -12.52 -15.58
CA LYS A 241 17.20 -13.42 -15.23
C LYS A 241 17.43 -14.84 -15.74
N ALA A 242 18.03 -14.99 -16.91
CA ALA A 242 18.31 -16.28 -17.54
C ALA A 242 19.23 -17.18 -16.70
N THR A 243 20.17 -16.61 -15.93
CA THR A 243 21.16 -17.38 -15.17
C THR A 243 20.55 -18.13 -13.99
N TYR A 244 19.56 -17.53 -13.32
CA TYR A 244 19.03 -18.08 -12.06
C TYR A 244 17.55 -18.48 -12.14
N GLN A 245 16.73 -17.74 -12.89
CA GLN A 245 15.30 -18.01 -12.96
C GLN A 245 15.01 -19.27 -13.77
N GLU A 246 15.61 -19.43 -14.95
CA GLU A 246 15.33 -20.58 -15.81
C GLU A 246 15.71 -21.92 -15.17
N PRO A 247 16.91 -22.10 -14.57
CA PRO A 247 17.24 -23.35 -13.91
C PRO A 247 16.35 -23.64 -12.71
N ALA A 248 15.99 -22.61 -11.93
CA ALA A 248 15.10 -22.75 -10.78
C ALA A 248 13.69 -23.20 -11.23
N THR A 249 13.11 -22.54 -12.23
CA THR A 249 11.80 -22.92 -12.79
C THR A 249 11.81 -24.33 -13.33
N ARG A 250 12.79 -24.69 -14.19
CA ARG A 250 12.88 -26.05 -14.73
C ARG A 250 13.04 -27.12 -13.64
N TRP A 251 13.82 -26.82 -12.60
CA TRP A 251 13.98 -27.72 -11.46
C TRP A 251 12.66 -27.91 -10.71
N ILE A 252 11.93 -26.82 -10.44
CA ILE A 252 10.61 -26.85 -9.79
C ILE A 252 9.64 -27.70 -10.62
N ASP A 253 9.49 -27.39 -11.91
CA ASP A 253 8.56 -28.06 -12.81
C ASP A 253 8.84 -29.57 -12.89
N THR A 254 10.11 -29.95 -13.07
CA THR A 254 10.52 -31.36 -13.13
C THR A 254 10.18 -32.11 -11.83
N LYS A 255 10.31 -31.45 -10.67
CA LYS A 255 9.97 -32.06 -9.38
C LYS A 255 8.46 -32.17 -9.17
N PHE A 256 7.69 -31.17 -9.61
CA PHE A 256 6.23 -31.21 -9.57
C PHE A 256 5.70 -32.31 -10.48
N ASP A 257 6.15 -32.40 -11.72
CA ASP A 257 5.72 -33.45 -12.66
C ASP A 257 5.99 -34.86 -12.10
N ALA A 258 7.20 -35.07 -11.56
CA ALA A 258 7.57 -36.32 -10.93
C ALA A 258 6.67 -36.65 -9.71
N ALA A 259 6.31 -35.65 -8.91
CA ALA A 259 5.41 -35.82 -7.77
C ALA A 259 3.98 -36.13 -8.22
N THR A 260 3.45 -35.43 -9.22
CA THR A 260 2.10 -35.64 -9.76
C THR A 260 1.94 -37.04 -10.33
N ILE A 261 2.94 -37.55 -11.07
CA ILE A 261 2.91 -38.92 -11.59
C ILE A 261 2.97 -39.95 -10.45
N LYS A 262 3.82 -39.73 -9.45
CA LYS A 262 4.01 -40.69 -8.35
C LYS A 262 2.84 -40.74 -7.36
N PHE A 263 2.21 -39.60 -7.09
CA PHE A 263 1.16 -39.46 -6.08
C PHE A 263 -0.23 -39.21 -6.68
N GLY A 264 -0.38 -39.27 -8.01
CA GLY A 264 -1.63 -38.97 -8.72
C GLY A 264 -2.84 -39.72 -8.15
N ASP A 265 -2.72 -41.04 -7.97
CA ASP A 265 -3.79 -41.87 -7.40
C ASP A 265 -4.18 -41.43 -5.98
N PHE A 266 -3.22 -41.02 -5.16
CA PHE A 266 -3.47 -40.54 -3.81
C PHE A 266 -4.24 -39.21 -3.84
N PHE A 267 -3.82 -38.26 -4.67
CA PHE A 267 -4.51 -36.98 -4.84
C PHE A 267 -5.91 -37.15 -5.42
N GLN A 268 -6.10 -38.06 -6.37
CA GLN A 268 -7.42 -38.38 -6.91
C GLN A 268 -8.37 -38.94 -5.86
N ARG A 269 -7.88 -39.77 -4.92
CA ARG A 269 -8.70 -40.26 -3.80
C ARG A 269 -9.12 -39.14 -2.85
N ILE A 270 -8.21 -38.21 -2.54
CA ILE A 270 -8.53 -37.01 -1.74
C ILE A 270 -9.59 -36.18 -2.47
N ALA A 271 -9.37 -35.88 -3.77
CA ALA A 271 -10.30 -35.09 -4.57
C ALA A 271 -11.68 -35.75 -4.63
N LYS A 272 -11.74 -37.09 -4.79
CA LYS A 272 -12.99 -37.85 -4.74
C LYS A 272 -13.67 -37.74 -3.38
N GLY A 273 -12.92 -37.85 -2.29
CA GLY A 273 -13.46 -37.67 -0.93
C GLY A 273 -14.07 -36.28 -0.72
N ILE A 274 -13.38 -35.22 -1.16
CA ILE A 274 -13.89 -33.85 -1.10
C ILE A 274 -15.15 -33.69 -1.97
N ARG A 275 -15.14 -34.25 -3.19
CA ARG A 275 -16.29 -34.21 -4.10
C ARG A 275 -17.53 -34.89 -3.51
N ILE A 276 -17.38 -36.03 -2.85
CA ILE A 276 -18.52 -36.71 -2.21
C ILE A 276 -19.19 -35.80 -1.17
N VAL A 277 -18.42 -35.07 -0.36
CA VAL A 277 -18.98 -34.14 0.64
C VAL A 277 -19.63 -32.94 -0.06
N LEU A 278 -18.99 -32.41 -1.09
CA LEU A 278 -19.51 -31.29 -1.87
C LEU A 278 -20.83 -31.64 -2.56
N GLU A 279 -20.86 -32.74 -3.31
CA GLU A 279 -22.04 -33.25 -3.99
C GLU A 279 -23.18 -33.54 -2.99
N ALA A 280 -22.87 -34.10 -1.82
CA ALA A 280 -23.89 -34.30 -0.78
C ALA A 280 -24.51 -32.99 -0.30
N LEU A 281 -23.70 -31.94 -0.06
CA LEU A 281 -24.22 -30.63 0.31
C LEU A 281 -24.94 -29.94 -0.85
N GLU A 282 -24.46 -30.05 -2.08
CA GLU A 282 -25.14 -29.52 -3.27
C GLU A 282 -26.50 -30.19 -3.46
N THR A 283 -26.61 -31.50 -3.32
CA THR A 283 -27.90 -32.19 -3.39
C THR A 283 -28.86 -31.75 -2.27
N MET A 284 -28.35 -31.51 -1.06
CA MET A 284 -29.17 -31.01 0.05
C MET A 284 -29.62 -29.55 -0.10
N LEU A 285 -28.81 -28.67 -0.70
CA LEU A 285 -29.08 -27.23 -0.76
C LEU A 285 -29.60 -26.74 -2.12
N VAL A 286 -29.20 -27.39 -3.22
CA VAL A 286 -29.48 -26.98 -4.61
C VAL A 286 -30.58 -27.85 -5.21
N ASP A 287 -30.42 -29.18 -5.21
CA ASP A 287 -31.37 -30.10 -5.84
C ASP A 287 -32.69 -30.22 -5.06
N THR A 288 -32.65 -29.92 -3.76
CA THR A 288 -33.83 -29.89 -2.90
C THR A 288 -34.71 -28.67 -3.24
N PRO A 289 -36.06 -28.81 -3.30
CA PRO A 289 -36.93 -27.69 -3.63
C PRO A 289 -36.66 -26.43 -2.80
N TRP A 290 -36.44 -25.31 -3.50
CA TRP A 290 -36.02 -24.05 -2.88
C TRP A 290 -36.88 -23.57 -1.69
N PRO A 291 -38.22 -23.77 -1.63
CA PRO A 291 -39.00 -23.33 -0.47
C PRO A 291 -38.62 -24.10 0.79
N VAL A 292 -38.23 -25.37 0.65
CA VAL A 292 -37.81 -26.24 1.76
C VAL A 292 -36.49 -25.72 2.32
N VAL A 293 -35.49 -25.53 1.45
CA VAL A 293 -34.16 -25.04 1.83
C VAL A 293 -34.25 -23.65 2.46
N MET A 294 -34.99 -22.73 1.84
CA MET A 294 -35.22 -21.39 2.39
C MET A 294 -35.86 -21.43 3.77
N SER A 295 -36.90 -22.26 3.95
CA SER A 295 -37.58 -22.39 5.24
C SER A 295 -36.66 -22.95 6.32
N VAL A 296 -35.88 -23.98 6.02
CA VAL A 296 -34.92 -24.59 6.96
C VAL A 296 -33.87 -23.57 7.40
N ILE A 297 -33.30 -22.79 6.46
CA ILE A 297 -32.30 -21.77 6.80
C ILE A 297 -32.91 -20.68 7.68
N VAL A 298 -34.10 -20.18 7.35
CA VAL A 298 -34.78 -19.12 8.10
C VAL A 298 -35.19 -19.60 9.51
N ILE A 299 -35.72 -20.81 9.63
CA ILE A 299 -36.07 -21.41 10.93
C ILE A 299 -34.81 -21.61 11.78
N THR A 300 -33.71 -22.07 11.17
CA THR A 300 -32.43 -22.25 11.89
C THR A 300 -31.88 -20.93 12.38
N ALA A 301 -31.88 -19.88 11.53
CA ALA A 301 -31.48 -18.54 11.91
C ALA A 301 -32.35 -17.97 13.05
N TRP A 302 -33.67 -18.21 13.00
CA TRP A 302 -34.59 -17.81 14.05
C TRP A 302 -34.29 -18.48 15.40
N ARG A 303 -34.03 -19.79 15.39
CA ARG A 303 -33.77 -20.56 16.61
C ARG A 303 -32.40 -20.25 17.23
N LEU A 304 -31.39 -19.94 16.43
CA LEU A 304 -30.03 -19.67 16.92
C LEU A 304 -29.80 -18.20 17.29
N ALA A 305 -30.38 -17.26 16.56
CA ALA A 305 -30.06 -15.83 16.68
C ALA A 305 -31.28 -14.91 16.85
N GLY A 306 -32.49 -15.48 16.92
CA GLY A 306 -33.73 -14.75 17.18
C GLY A 306 -34.40 -14.13 15.95
N PRO A 307 -35.57 -13.50 16.13
CA PRO A 307 -36.46 -13.08 15.03
C PRO A 307 -35.87 -11.97 14.15
N ARG A 308 -35.04 -11.07 14.72
CA ARG A 308 -34.40 -10.00 13.94
C ARG A 308 -33.47 -10.57 12.87
N VAL A 309 -32.67 -11.57 13.22
CA VAL A 309 -31.75 -12.22 12.28
C VAL A 309 -32.52 -13.04 11.25
N ALA A 310 -33.58 -13.75 11.66
CA ALA A 310 -34.41 -14.51 10.73
C ALA A 310 -35.04 -13.64 9.64
N ILE A 311 -35.58 -12.46 9.99
CA ILE A 311 -36.15 -11.51 9.02
C ILE A 311 -35.06 -11.01 8.06
N PHE A 312 -33.88 -10.68 8.59
CA PHE A 312 -32.74 -10.26 7.76
C PHE A 312 -32.30 -11.38 6.79
N THR A 313 -32.16 -12.62 7.26
CA THR A 313 -31.81 -13.78 6.45
C THR A 313 -32.86 -14.04 5.37
N LEU A 314 -34.15 -13.99 5.72
CA LEU A 314 -35.24 -14.15 4.76
C LEU A 314 -35.18 -13.05 3.68
N ALA A 315 -34.97 -11.79 4.06
CA ALA A 315 -34.85 -10.70 3.11
C ALA A 315 -33.64 -10.86 2.18
N ALA A 316 -32.49 -11.30 2.70
CA ALA A 316 -31.29 -11.56 1.89
C ALA A 316 -31.48 -12.74 0.92
N LEU A 317 -32.10 -13.84 1.38
CA LEU A 317 -32.41 -14.98 0.52
C LEU A 317 -33.45 -14.63 -0.55
N ALA A 318 -34.49 -13.88 -0.19
CA ALA A 318 -35.49 -13.39 -1.13
C ALA A 318 -34.86 -12.48 -2.19
N TYR A 319 -33.92 -11.61 -1.81
CA TYR A 319 -33.16 -10.77 -2.74
C TYR A 319 -32.39 -11.62 -3.77
N LEU A 320 -31.66 -12.65 -3.32
CA LEU A 320 -30.93 -13.54 -4.23
C LEU A 320 -31.87 -14.33 -5.16
N ALA A 321 -33.03 -14.75 -4.63
CA ALA A 321 -34.05 -15.45 -5.42
C ALA A 321 -34.65 -14.56 -6.50
N VAL A 322 -35.02 -13.32 -6.18
CA VAL A 322 -35.61 -12.36 -7.13
C VAL A 322 -34.64 -12.01 -8.26
N LEU A 323 -33.33 -11.95 -7.97
CA LEU A 323 -32.30 -11.70 -8.98
C LEU A 323 -31.90 -12.94 -9.81
N GLY A 324 -32.50 -14.11 -9.54
CA GLY A 324 -32.18 -15.35 -10.26
C GLY A 324 -30.81 -15.94 -9.90
N TYR A 325 -30.25 -15.60 -8.74
CA TYR A 325 -28.96 -16.11 -8.27
C TYR A 325 -29.08 -17.22 -7.23
N TRP A 326 -30.27 -17.81 -7.06
CA TRP A 326 -30.53 -18.84 -6.05
C TRP A 326 -29.56 -20.03 -6.14
N GLU A 327 -29.52 -20.73 -7.27
CA GLU A 327 -28.70 -21.94 -7.45
C GLU A 327 -27.21 -21.65 -7.27
N LYS A 328 -26.71 -20.57 -7.89
CA LYS A 328 -25.31 -20.14 -7.74
C LYS A 328 -24.97 -19.83 -6.28
N SER A 329 -25.89 -19.20 -5.55
CA SER A 329 -25.69 -18.86 -4.13
C SER A 329 -25.73 -20.09 -3.23
N MET A 330 -26.62 -21.05 -3.50
CA MET A 330 -26.64 -22.31 -2.74
C MET A 330 -25.40 -23.16 -3.03
N SER A 331 -24.89 -23.13 -4.27
CA SER A 331 -23.63 -23.79 -4.64
C SER A 331 -22.44 -23.17 -3.90
N THR A 332 -22.38 -21.84 -3.74
CA THR A 332 -21.31 -21.21 -2.94
C THR A 332 -21.43 -21.57 -1.46
N VAL A 333 -22.65 -21.64 -0.90
CA VAL A 333 -22.85 -22.11 0.48
C VAL A 333 -22.42 -23.56 0.64
N ALA A 334 -22.73 -24.44 -0.31
CA ALA A 334 -22.29 -25.84 -0.31
C ALA A 334 -20.76 -25.96 -0.38
N LEU A 335 -20.10 -25.16 -1.23
CA LEU A 335 -18.64 -25.10 -1.33
C LEU A 335 -17.99 -24.61 -0.03
N LEU A 336 -18.47 -23.50 0.54
CA LEU A 336 -17.96 -22.96 1.81
C LEU A 336 -18.24 -23.92 2.97
N GLY A 337 -19.42 -24.55 2.99
CA GLY A 337 -19.79 -25.54 3.99
C GLY A 337 -18.89 -26.78 3.93
N THR A 338 -18.62 -27.29 2.73
CA THR A 338 -17.69 -28.40 2.51
C THR A 338 -16.29 -28.06 3.02
N ALA A 339 -15.77 -26.89 2.66
CA ALA A 339 -14.47 -26.42 3.12
C ALA A 339 -14.43 -26.28 4.65
N ALA A 340 -15.48 -25.74 5.27
CA ALA A 340 -15.58 -25.60 6.72
C ALA A 340 -15.63 -26.96 7.43
N LEU A 341 -16.42 -27.92 6.93
CA LEU A 341 -16.49 -29.28 7.49
C LEU A 341 -15.12 -29.97 7.42
N ILE A 342 -14.45 -29.94 6.27
CA ILE A 342 -13.12 -30.53 6.11
C ILE A 342 -12.10 -29.84 7.04
N CYS A 343 -12.16 -28.50 7.13
CA CYS A 343 -11.29 -27.73 8.02
C CYS A 343 -11.49 -28.11 9.48
N ILE A 344 -12.73 -28.33 9.93
CA ILE A 344 -12.99 -28.79 11.30
C ILE A 344 -12.49 -30.23 11.49
N LEU A 345 -12.81 -31.13 10.56
CA LEU A 345 -12.46 -32.55 10.64
C LEU A 345 -10.95 -32.79 10.64
N VAL A 346 -10.18 -32.00 9.89
CA VAL A 346 -8.72 -32.16 9.77
C VAL A 346 -7.98 -31.19 10.68
N GLY A 347 -8.41 -29.93 10.72
CA GLY A 347 -7.75 -28.86 11.44
C GLY A 347 -7.86 -28.97 12.96
N VAL A 348 -9.00 -29.42 13.51
CA VAL A 348 -9.14 -29.58 14.97
C VAL A 348 -8.23 -30.71 15.49
N PRO A 349 -8.20 -31.93 14.91
CA PRO A 349 -7.26 -32.96 15.35
C PRO A 349 -5.79 -32.55 15.21
N LEU A 350 -5.42 -31.91 14.10
CA LEU A 350 -4.06 -31.38 13.93
C LEU A 350 -3.71 -30.31 14.96
N GLY A 351 -4.64 -29.40 15.25
CA GLY A 351 -4.47 -28.37 16.27
C GLY A 351 -4.29 -28.95 17.68
N VAL A 352 -5.06 -29.99 18.03
CA VAL A 352 -4.91 -30.74 19.28
C VAL A 352 -3.57 -31.49 19.32
N TRP A 353 -3.09 -32.01 18.20
CA TRP A 353 -1.78 -32.66 18.15
C TRP A 353 -0.63 -31.66 18.33
N PHE A 354 -0.70 -30.51 17.65
CA PHE A 354 0.31 -29.45 17.75
C PHE A 354 0.37 -28.83 19.15
N SER A 355 -0.76 -28.74 19.87
CA SER A 355 -0.76 -28.24 21.25
C SER A 355 -0.09 -29.19 22.25
N ARG A 356 0.07 -30.47 21.89
CA ARG A 356 0.70 -31.50 22.75
C ARG A 356 2.16 -31.79 22.41
N SER A 357 2.69 -31.26 21.31
CA SER A 357 4.07 -31.54 20.88
C SER A 357 4.70 -30.33 20.20
N ASP A 358 5.70 -29.75 20.87
CA ASP A 358 6.52 -28.67 20.32
C ASP A 358 7.24 -29.09 19.04
N ARG A 359 7.59 -30.38 18.92
CA ARG A 359 8.20 -30.92 17.70
C ARG A 359 7.21 -31.01 16.55
N ALA A 360 5.97 -31.42 16.81
CA ALA A 360 4.94 -31.45 15.77
C ALA A 360 4.60 -30.02 15.31
N TYR A 361 4.47 -29.09 16.25
CA TYR A 361 4.20 -27.69 15.93
C TYR A 361 5.35 -27.03 15.17
N SER A 362 6.61 -27.25 15.56
CA SER A 362 7.76 -26.66 14.86
C SER A 362 7.91 -27.17 13.42
N VAL A 363 7.54 -28.42 13.14
CA VAL A 363 7.51 -28.96 11.77
C VAL A 363 6.29 -28.48 10.98
N GLY A 364 5.13 -28.38 11.62
CA GLY A 364 3.89 -27.94 10.97
C GLY A 364 3.83 -26.44 10.69
N ARG A 365 4.48 -25.62 11.53
CA ARG A 365 4.42 -24.15 11.45
C ARG A 365 4.87 -23.59 10.10
N PRO A 366 6.01 -24.00 9.50
CA PRO A 366 6.38 -23.54 8.16
C PRO A 366 5.34 -23.85 7.07
N VAL A 367 4.64 -24.99 7.17
CA VAL A 367 3.58 -25.36 6.21
C VAL A 367 2.37 -24.44 6.38
N LEU A 368 1.97 -24.15 7.62
CA LEU A 368 0.88 -23.21 7.90
C LEU A 368 1.22 -21.79 7.43
N ASP A 369 2.45 -21.34 7.69
CA ASP A 369 2.93 -20.03 7.24
C ASP A 369 2.94 -19.95 5.70
N PHE A 370 3.33 -21.03 5.03
CA PHE A 370 3.29 -21.13 3.57
C PHE A 370 1.86 -21.07 3.02
N MET A 371 0.93 -21.85 3.59
CA MET A 371 -0.48 -21.84 3.19
C MET A 371 -1.15 -20.47 3.35
N GLN A 372 -0.68 -19.65 4.30
CA GLN A 372 -1.22 -18.32 4.57
C GLN A 372 -0.58 -17.19 3.74
N SER A 373 0.66 -17.37 3.29
CA SER A 373 1.43 -16.34 2.59
C SER A 373 1.51 -16.52 1.08
N MET A 374 1.30 -17.74 0.57
CA MET A 374 1.32 -18.02 -0.86
C MET A 374 0.08 -17.46 -1.58
N PRO A 375 0.26 -16.71 -2.68
CA PRO A 375 -0.86 -16.27 -3.52
C PRO A 375 -1.61 -17.45 -4.12
N ALA A 376 -2.95 -17.33 -4.18
CA ALA A 376 -3.81 -18.45 -4.59
C ALA A 376 -3.50 -19.02 -5.98
N PHE A 377 -3.10 -18.17 -6.92
CA PHE A 377 -2.80 -18.56 -8.29
C PHE A 377 -1.60 -19.51 -8.41
N VAL A 378 -0.64 -19.45 -7.48
CA VAL A 378 0.58 -20.27 -7.54
C VAL A 378 0.25 -21.75 -7.36
N TYR A 379 -0.64 -22.09 -6.41
CA TYR A 379 -1.06 -23.47 -6.22
C TYR A 379 -2.17 -23.91 -7.20
N LEU A 380 -2.84 -22.98 -7.88
CA LEU A 380 -3.93 -23.32 -8.79
C LEU A 380 -3.43 -23.97 -10.08
N ILE A 381 -2.29 -23.54 -10.60
CA ILE A 381 -1.72 -24.05 -11.86
C ILE A 381 -1.53 -25.57 -11.82
N PRO A 382 -0.84 -26.16 -10.81
CA PRO A 382 -0.64 -27.60 -10.77
C PRO A 382 -1.88 -28.41 -10.37
N VAL A 383 -2.93 -27.76 -9.86
CA VAL A 383 -4.17 -28.43 -9.46
C VAL A 383 -5.14 -28.59 -10.64
N ILE A 384 -5.06 -27.69 -11.63
CA ILE A 384 -5.91 -27.70 -12.83
C ILE A 384 -5.21 -28.38 -14.02
N ALA A 385 -3.89 -28.22 -14.15
CA ALA A 385 -3.08 -28.91 -15.17
C ALA A 385 -2.93 -30.39 -14.82
#